data_AF-E0VMR5-F1
#
_entry.id   AF-E0VMR5-F1
#
_cell.length_a   1.000
_cell.length_b   1.000
_cell.length_c   1.000
_cell.angle_alpha   90.00
_cell.angle_beta   90.00
_cell.angle_gamma   90.00
#
_symmetry.space_group_name_H-M   'P 1'
#
loop_
_entity.id
_entity.type
_entity.pdbx_description
1 polymer ?
#
loop_
_entity_poly.entity_id
_entity_poly.type
_entity_poly.pdbx_seq_one_letter_code
_entity_poly.pdbx_strand_id
1 'polypeptide(L)'
;MVSLKKVSNVNKTIFTIDHILNVAGEKSKKNFFNGEMKKNEFEWLNCTRYKPPKLPRQRKKDGNQKRKLGRNPRIPFSSSQVAFLEATFLRTPYLGSDTVKHVASYLKLTEMRDQPETLLLI
;
A
#
# COMPACT_ATOMS: atom_id res chain seq x y z
N MET A 1 -31.05 24.57 -34.76
CA MET A 1 -30.05 24.55 -33.67
C MET A 1 -30.57 23.63 -32.59
N VAL A 2 -30.03 22.42 -32.46
CA VAL A 2 -30.48 21.44 -31.46
C VAL A 2 -29.58 21.56 -30.23
N SER A 3 -30.13 22.09 -29.13
CA SER A 3 -29.44 22.16 -27.84
C SER A 3 -29.44 20.79 -27.16
N LEU A 4 -28.28 20.17 -27.06
CA LEU A 4 -28.08 18.98 -26.25
C LEU A 4 -27.97 19.39 -24.77
N LYS A 5 -29.06 19.18 -24.01
CA LYS A 5 -29.02 19.24 -22.55
C LYS A 5 -28.20 18.05 -22.05
N LYS A 6 -27.00 18.30 -21.54
CA LYS A 6 -26.17 17.31 -20.85
C LYS A 6 -26.79 17.04 -19.47
N VAL A 7 -27.67 16.05 -19.41
CA VAL A 7 -28.18 15.53 -18.13
C VAL A 7 -27.15 14.53 -17.59
N SER A 8 -26.16 15.04 -16.86
CA SER A 8 -25.27 14.18 -16.07
C SER A 8 -25.87 14.03 -14.68
N ASN A 9 -26.69 12.99 -14.49
CA ASN A 9 -27.08 12.53 -13.16
C ASN A 9 -25.89 11.77 -12.56
N VAL A 10 -24.95 12.51 -11.97
CA VAL A 10 -23.81 11.95 -11.26
C VAL A 10 -24.24 11.73 -9.83
N ASN A 11 -24.30 10.47 -9.39
CA ASN A 11 -24.47 10.11 -7.99
C ASN A 11 -23.34 10.76 -7.18
N LYS A 12 -23.67 11.85 -6.48
CA LYS A 12 -22.72 12.61 -5.66
C LYS A 12 -22.39 11.78 -4.43
N THR A 13 -21.28 11.04 -4.49
CA THR A 13 -20.74 10.33 -3.33
C THR A 13 -20.12 11.33 -2.36
N ILE A 14 -20.03 10.97 -1.09
CA ILE A 14 -19.36 11.77 -0.03
C ILE A 14 -17.87 12.04 -0.32
N PHE A 15 -17.29 11.37 -1.31
CA PHE A 15 -15.91 11.56 -1.76
C PHE A 15 -15.80 12.39 -3.05
N THR A 16 -16.93 12.86 -3.59
CA THR A 16 -16.91 13.72 -4.78
C THR A 16 -16.29 15.07 -4.40
N ILE A 17 -15.45 15.62 -5.28
CA ILE A 17 -14.78 16.90 -5.08
C ILE A 17 -15.78 18.01 -4.71
N ASP A 18 -16.92 18.07 -5.41
CA ASP A 18 -18.01 19.01 -5.11
C ASP A 18 -18.58 18.86 -3.69
N HIS A 19 -18.66 17.63 -3.17
CA HIS A 19 -19.13 17.38 -1.80
C HIS A 19 -18.09 17.86 -0.78
N ILE A 20 -16.81 17.56 -1.01
CA ILE A 20 -15.72 17.95 -0.12
C ILE A 20 -15.59 19.48 -0.06
N LEU A 21 -15.61 20.16 -1.21
CA LEU A 21 -15.46 21.62 -1.27
C LEU A 21 -16.64 22.36 -0.65
N ASN A 22 -17.87 21.84 -0.77
CA ASN A 22 -19.06 22.48 -0.20
C ASN A 22 -19.29 22.13 1.28
N VAL A 23 -19.02 20.89 1.71
CA VAL A 23 -19.36 20.41 3.06
C VAL A 23 -18.20 20.58 4.05
N ALA A 24 -16.95 20.38 3.64
CA ALA A 24 -15.81 20.55 4.53
C ALA A 24 -15.50 22.03 4.84
N GLY A 25 -16.01 22.95 4.02
CA GLY A 25 -15.85 24.40 4.17
C GLY A 25 -16.93 25.08 5.04
N GLU A 26 -18.06 24.41 5.30
CA GLU A 26 -19.08 24.95 6.20
C GLU A 26 -18.59 24.85 7.65
N LYS A 27 -18.06 25.97 8.15
CA LYS A 27 -17.81 26.17 9.57
C LYS A 27 -19.15 26.01 10.29
N SER A 28 -19.43 24.81 10.78
CA SER A 28 -20.53 24.61 11.70
C SER A 28 -20.37 25.63 12.83
N LYS A 29 -21.30 26.59 12.93
CA LYS A 29 -21.41 27.48 14.08
C LYS A 29 -21.92 26.66 15.26
N LYS A 30 -21.09 25.74 15.70
CA LYS A 30 -21.29 24.91 16.88
C LYS A 30 -20.42 25.55 17.96
N ASN A 31 -21.04 26.40 18.76
CA ASN A 31 -20.51 26.84 20.05
C ASN A 31 -20.24 25.57 20.89
N PHE A 32 -19.02 25.05 20.87
CA PHE A 32 -18.61 23.86 21.63
C PHE A 32 -17.43 24.13 22.58
N PHE A 33 -17.27 25.38 22.99
CA PHE A 33 -16.41 25.73 24.11
C PHE A 33 -17.26 26.29 25.24
N ASN A 34 -18.02 25.42 25.88
CA ASN A 34 -18.46 25.61 27.26
C ASN A 34 -18.88 24.25 27.83
N GLY A 35 -18.19 23.81 28.88
CA GLY A 35 -18.56 22.65 29.71
C GLY A 35 -17.76 21.39 29.39
N GLU A 36 -16.68 21.19 30.15
CA GLU A 36 -16.12 19.87 30.48
C GLU A 36 -16.22 18.79 29.40
N MET A 37 -15.43 18.93 28.33
CA MET A 37 -15.08 17.77 27.49
C MET A 37 -14.54 16.69 28.43
N LYS A 38 -15.30 15.59 28.58
CA LYS A 38 -14.91 14.42 29.37
C LYS A 38 -13.48 14.09 29.00
N LYS A 39 -12.51 14.38 29.89
CA LYS A 39 -11.07 14.14 29.69
C LYS A 39 -10.71 12.68 29.31
N ASN A 40 -11.70 11.79 29.35
CA ASN A 40 -11.58 10.36 29.11
C ASN A 40 -12.18 9.90 27.77
N GLU A 41 -12.80 10.77 26.96
CA GLU A 41 -13.42 10.32 25.69
C GLU A 41 -12.37 9.92 24.63
N PHE A 42 -11.18 10.51 24.71
CA PHE A 42 -10.09 10.24 23.77
C PHE A 42 -8.76 10.04 24.50
N GLU A 43 -8.60 8.89 25.16
CA GLU A 43 -7.37 8.57 25.91
C GLU A 43 -6.11 8.60 25.02
N TRP A 44 -6.25 8.34 23.71
CA TRP A 44 -5.17 8.42 22.73
C TRP A 44 -4.63 9.85 22.50
N LEU A 45 -5.42 10.89 22.77
CA LEU A 45 -4.96 12.29 22.71
C LEU A 45 -4.07 12.67 23.90
N ASN A 46 -4.17 11.95 25.02
CA ASN A 46 -3.41 12.20 26.24
C ASN A 46 -2.16 11.30 26.34
N CYS A 47 -1.73 10.72 25.22
CA CYS A 47 -0.54 9.89 25.17
C CYS A 47 0.71 10.74 25.38
N THR A 48 1.43 10.47 26.47
CA THR A 48 2.76 11.05 26.72
C THR A 48 3.84 9.99 26.55
N ARG A 49 5.10 10.40 26.45
CA ARG A 49 6.25 9.47 26.44
C ARG A 49 6.21 8.47 27.60
N TYR A 50 5.67 8.87 28.75
CA TYR A 50 5.62 8.07 29.98
C TYR A 50 4.27 7.38 30.20
N LYS A 51 3.28 7.61 29.32
CA LYS A 51 1.96 6.96 29.36
C LYS A 51 1.52 6.60 27.94
N PRO A 52 2.22 5.65 27.29
CA PRO A 52 1.85 5.21 25.95
C PRO A 52 0.47 4.54 25.96
N PRO A 53 -0.24 4.53 24.82
CA PRO A 53 -1.55 3.90 24.72
C PRO A 53 -1.41 2.39 25.00
N LYS A 54 -2.27 1.88 25.88
CA LYS A 54 -2.33 0.44 26.18
C LYS A 54 -3.00 -0.27 25.02
N LEU A 55 -2.22 -0.65 24.01
CA LEU A 55 -2.73 -1.51 22.93
C LEU A 55 -3.25 -2.80 23.57
N PRO A 56 -4.48 -3.25 23.23
CA PRO A 56 -4.97 -4.54 23.69
C PRO A 56 -3.98 -5.61 23.20
N ARG A 57 -3.14 -6.11 24.10
CA ARG A 57 -2.26 -7.24 23.80
C ARG A 57 -3.20 -8.41 23.55
N GLN A 58 -3.32 -8.83 22.29
CA GLN A 58 -3.98 -10.08 21.97
C GLN A 58 -3.33 -11.15 22.85
N ARG A 59 -4.12 -11.73 23.77
CA ARG A 59 -3.70 -12.88 24.56
C ARG A 59 -3.17 -13.89 23.54
N LYS A 60 -1.93 -14.36 23.71
CA LYS A 60 -1.36 -15.38 22.83
C LYS A 60 -2.39 -16.51 22.77
N LYS A 61 -3.03 -16.70 21.61
CA LYS A 61 -3.89 -17.85 21.38
C LYS A 61 -3.00 -19.07 21.59
N ASP A 62 -3.32 -19.93 22.54
CA ASP A 62 -2.57 -21.16 22.78
C ASP A 62 -2.50 -21.93 21.47
N GLY A 63 -1.29 -21.96 20.90
CA GLY A 63 -1.08 -22.37 19.52
C GLY A 63 0.25 -21.84 19.02
N ASN A 64 1.10 -22.74 18.57
CA ASN A 64 2.40 -22.44 17.98
C ASN A 64 2.17 -21.69 16.65
N GLN A 65 1.98 -20.36 16.71
CA GLN A 65 1.89 -19.52 15.52
C GLN A 65 3.26 -19.54 14.84
N LYS A 66 3.43 -20.47 13.89
CA LYS A 66 4.63 -20.57 13.08
C LYS A 66 4.85 -19.20 12.44
N ARG A 67 6.04 -18.63 12.65
CA ARG A 67 6.43 -17.39 11.98
C ARG A 67 6.24 -17.62 10.48
N LYS A 68 5.52 -16.73 9.80
CA LYS A 68 5.54 -16.71 8.34
C LYS A 68 7.01 -16.52 7.95
N LEU A 69 7.57 -17.46 7.18
CA LEU A 69 8.89 -17.33 6.58
C LEU A 69 8.81 -16.04 5.74
N GLY A 70 9.36 -14.96 6.28
CA GLY A 70 9.29 -13.66 5.65
C GLY A 70 10.24 -13.67 4.48
N ARG A 71 9.68 -13.82 3.27
CA ARG A 71 10.27 -13.74 1.90
C ARG A 71 10.42 -15.08 1.20
N ASN A 72 10.48 -14.99 -0.12
CA ASN A 72 10.86 -16.08 -1.02
C ASN A 72 12.31 -16.53 -0.74
N PRO A 73 12.62 -17.83 -0.95
CA PRO A 73 13.99 -18.31 -0.87
C PRO A 73 14.89 -17.52 -1.84
N ARG A 74 16.15 -17.31 -1.45
CA ARG A 74 17.12 -16.67 -2.33
C ARG A 74 17.34 -17.55 -3.56
N ILE A 75 17.19 -16.97 -4.74
CA ILE A 75 17.47 -17.66 -6.01
C ILE A 75 18.99 -17.67 -6.22
N PRO A 76 19.65 -18.84 -6.27
CA PRO A 76 21.06 -18.91 -6.64
C PRO A 76 21.20 -18.64 -8.14
N PHE A 77 22.08 -17.71 -8.51
CA PHE A 77 22.45 -17.51 -9.91
C PHE A 77 23.63 -18.40 -10.28
N SER A 78 23.60 -18.95 -11.48
CA SER A 78 24.76 -19.60 -12.07
C SER A 78 25.83 -18.56 -12.43
N SER A 79 27.08 -18.99 -12.54
CA SER A 79 28.18 -18.09 -12.96
C SER A 79 27.91 -17.47 -14.34
N SER A 80 27.31 -18.22 -15.28
CA SER A 80 26.95 -17.71 -16.60
C SER A 80 25.85 -16.64 -16.56
N GLN A 81 24.87 -16.80 -15.66
CA GLN A 81 23.82 -15.80 -15.47
C GLN A 81 24.38 -14.49 -14.92
N VAL A 82 25.27 -14.56 -13.92
CA VAL A 82 25.93 -13.37 -13.34
C VAL A 82 26.76 -12.64 -14.40
N ALA A 83 27.60 -13.36 -15.15
CA ALA A 83 28.44 -12.77 -16.19
C ALA A 83 27.61 -12.06 -17.28
N PHE A 84 26.49 -12.64 -17.70
CA PHE A 84 25.59 -12.01 -18.66
C PHE A 84 24.94 -10.73 -18.11
N LEU A 85 24.50 -10.75 -16.84
CA LEU A 85 23.91 -9.59 -16.18
C LEU A 85 24.92 -8.45 -16.01
N GLU A 86 26.17 -8.77 -15.64
CA GLU A 86 27.26 -7.81 -15.53
C GLU A 86 27.58 -7.17 -16.88
N ALA A 87 27.74 -7.98 -17.93
CA ALA A 87 27.99 -7.47 -19.29
C ALA A 87 26.85 -6.57 -19.79
N THR A 88 25.60 -6.92 -19.47
CA THR A 88 24.42 -6.12 -19.81
C THR A 88 24.41 -4.81 -19.04
N PHE A 89 24.76 -4.84 -17.75
CA PHE A 89 24.82 -3.67 -16.89
C PHE A 89 25.90 -2.66 -17.35
N LEU A 90 27.08 -3.15 -17.73
CA LEU A 90 28.16 -2.32 -18.27
C LEU A 90 27.75 -1.57 -19.55
N ARG A 91 26.88 -2.16 -20.36
CA ARG A 91 26.36 -1.54 -21.59
C ARG A 91 25.22 -0.57 -21.31
N THR A 92 24.25 -0.98 -20.49
CA THR A 92 23.04 -0.22 -20.17
C THR A 92 22.59 -0.52 -18.73
N PRO A 93 22.88 0.38 -17.77
CA PRO A 93 22.53 0.16 -16.36
C PRO A 93 21.02 0.15 -16.09
N TYR A 94 20.24 0.85 -16.94
CA TYR A 94 18.81 0.98 -16.82
C TYR A 94 18.12 0.30 -18.00
N LEU A 95 17.39 -0.77 -17.69
CA LEU A 95 16.64 -1.55 -18.67
C LEU A 95 15.19 -1.05 -18.73
N GLY A 96 14.66 -0.90 -19.95
CA GLY A 96 13.24 -0.71 -20.18
C GLY A 96 12.46 -2.02 -20.02
N SER A 97 11.13 -1.94 -19.88
CA SER A 97 10.28 -3.10 -19.61
C SER A 97 10.46 -4.25 -20.59
N ASP A 98 10.57 -3.97 -21.89
CA ASP A 98 10.73 -5.02 -22.92
C ASP A 98 12.10 -5.70 -22.83
N THR A 99 13.15 -4.92 -22.55
CA THR A 99 14.50 -5.46 -22.37
C THR A 99 14.60 -6.31 -21.09
N VAL A 100 13.90 -5.93 -20.02
CA VAL A 100 13.81 -6.74 -18.79
C VAL A 100 13.16 -8.09 -19.08
N LYS A 101 12.02 -8.10 -19.80
CA LYS A 101 11.33 -9.33 -20.20
C LYS A 101 12.22 -10.24 -21.05
N HIS A 102 12.96 -9.65 -22.00
CA HIS A 102 13.88 -10.39 -22.84
C HIS A 102 15.01 -11.03 -22.01
N VAL A 103 15.66 -10.26 -21.13
CA VAL A 103 16.74 -10.76 -20.26
C VAL A 103 16.21 -11.85 -19.31
N ALA A 104 15.03 -11.64 -18.71
CA ALA A 104 14.40 -12.61 -17.82
C ALA A 104 14.08 -13.93 -18.56
N SER A 105 13.49 -13.85 -19.75
CA SER A 105 13.20 -15.01 -20.60
C SER A 105 14.49 -15.74 -21.02
N TYR A 106 15.52 -15.00 -21.46
CA TYR A 106 16.80 -15.56 -21.87
C TYR A 106 17.51 -16.31 -20.73
N LEU A 107 17.53 -15.72 -19.52
CA LEU A 107 18.17 -16.31 -18.34
C LEU A 107 17.27 -17.31 -17.60
N LYS A 108 16.03 -17.53 -18.06
CA LYS A 108 15.01 -18.34 -17.40
C LYS A 108 14.76 -17.91 -15.95
N LEU A 109 14.75 -16.60 -15.72
CA LEU A 109 14.46 -15.98 -14.43
C LEU A 109 13.04 -15.42 -14.42
N THR A 110 12.37 -15.48 -13.28
CA THR A 110 11.03 -14.89 -13.11
C THR A 110 11.13 -13.37 -13.09
N GLU A 111 10.22 -12.68 -13.78
CA GLU A 111 10.16 -11.21 -13.82
C GLU A 111 9.77 -10.59 -12.46
N MET A 112 9.24 -11.40 -11.54
CA MET A 112 8.45 -10.91 -10.41
C MET A 112 9.25 -10.76 -9.12
N ARG A 113 9.29 -9.52 -8.61
CA ARG A 113 9.87 -9.19 -7.31
C ARG A 113 8.98 -9.52 -6.12
N ASP A 114 7.67 -9.62 -6.29
CA ASP A 114 6.72 -10.03 -5.24
C ASP A 114 5.39 -10.38 -5.91
N GLN A 115 5.20 -11.63 -6.33
CA GLN A 115 3.85 -12.14 -6.47
C GLN A 115 3.62 -13.30 -5.51
N PRO A 116 2.47 -13.28 -4.79
CA PRO A 116 2.07 -14.41 -3.98
C PRO A 116 1.68 -15.53 -4.94
N GLU A 117 2.44 -16.61 -4.89
CA GLU A 117 2.07 -17.97 -5.29
C GLU A 117 1.17 -18.10 -6.52
N THR A 118 1.76 -18.14 -7.70
CA THR A 118 1.29 -19.07 -8.73
C THR A 118 2.51 -19.62 -9.47
N LEU A 119 2.50 -20.92 -9.73
CA LEU A 119 3.47 -21.72 -10.48
C LEU A 119 4.63 -22.35 -9.67
N LEU A 120 4.27 -23.21 -8.71
CA LEU A 120 4.89 -24.52 -8.61
C LEU A 120 3.89 -25.58 -9.10
N LEU A 121 3.80 -25.69 -10.43
CA LEU A 121 3.24 -26.84 -11.11
C LEU A 121 4.04 -27.01 -12.41
N ILE A 122 5.16 -27.71 -12.26
CA ILE A 122 5.68 -28.86 -13.02
C ILE A 122 7.03 -29.21 -12.39
#